data_AF-A0A355H9X7-F1
#
_entry.id   AF-A0A355H9X7-F1
#
_cell.length_a   1.000
_cell.length_b   1.000
_cell.length_c   1.000
_cell.angle_alpha   90.00
_cell.angle_beta   90.00
_cell.angle_gamma   90.00
#
_symmetry.space_group_name_H-M   'P 1'
#
loop_
_entity.id
_entity.type
_entity.pdbx_description
1 polymer ?
#
loop_
_entity_poly.entity_id
_entity_poly.type
_entity_poly.pdbx_seq_one_letter_code
_entity_poly.pdbx_strand_id
1 'polypeptide(L)'
;MKKWFSTILFFFVTGICLLQAKSGITWKNVGNSGFTISTSSANSLAEMLEALIQKFALYPEKIKIDSAVRGLPEVEEIQGHNPETVLNLLLSRHDLTLVSLQNQHRIVLRTDAWRHRPFKKILNSSVSLANILRELAQVGQITLRFKAEKIKERKVIRNLDYGSIEDAIFDLSRRQNALAVYYPEQHVLEWTQDPPLVTKSVTIRVASKNQVQEFIAEIRKELEEIRLVHDSFPAANLLVLRGSEESVKLTAQLIEQWENGLPEQTLANPELFPEPPEFKAEDPESQIIPETKIVRLPLKYLSVGPQTVTSNGHSLTIPGVEESLNKALQQRL
;
A
#
# COMPACT_ATOMS: atom_id res chain seq x y z
N MET A 1 53.40 -22.17 -61.19
CA MET A 1 53.23 -20.69 -61.12
C MET A 1 51.75 -20.44 -60.82
N LYS A 2 51.36 -19.65 -59.79
CA LYS A 2 50.79 -18.28 -59.88
C LYS A 2 49.73 -18.14 -61.00
N LYS A 3 48.47 -17.68 -60.83
CA LYS A 3 47.73 -16.93 -59.78
C LYS A 3 46.26 -17.48 -59.73
N TRP A 4 45.31 -17.14 -58.84
CA TRP A 4 45.23 -16.40 -57.56
C TRP A 4 43.93 -16.80 -56.79
N PHE A 5 43.65 -16.16 -55.64
CA PHE A 5 42.40 -16.25 -54.88
C PHE A 5 41.36 -15.20 -55.31
N SER A 6 40.08 -15.46 -55.03
CA SER A 6 39.09 -14.41 -54.71
C SER A 6 38.27 -14.84 -53.50
N THR A 7 38.78 -14.53 -52.30
CA THR A 7 38.05 -14.69 -51.04
C THR A 7 37.31 -13.38 -50.77
N ILE A 8 35.97 -13.40 -50.77
CA ILE A 8 35.18 -12.23 -50.38
C ILE A 8 35.30 -12.07 -48.86
N LEU A 9 36.17 -11.16 -48.46
CA LEU A 9 36.49 -10.87 -47.06
C LEU A 9 35.56 -9.76 -46.55
N PHE A 10 34.38 -10.15 -46.04
CA PHE A 10 33.53 -9.21 -45.30
C PHE A 10 34.12 -8.94 -43.92
N PHE A 11 35.05 -7.98 -43.86
CA PHE A 11 35.37 -7.29 -42.62
C PHE A 11 34.13 -6.50 -42.18
N PHE A 12 33.46 -6.97 -41.12
CA PHE A 12 32.70 -6.06 -40.27
C PHE A 12 33.28 -6.05 -38.87
N VAL A 13 33.71 -4.84 -38.51
CA VAL A 13 34.34 -4.39 -37.28
C VAL A 13 33.68 -5.01 -36.04
N THR A 14 34.51 -5.36 -35.06
CA THR A 14 34.13 -5.72 -33.69
C THR A 14 33.40 -4.56 -33.00
N GLY A 15 32.11 -4.43 -33.25
CA GLY A 15 31.18 -3.69 -32.40
C GLY A 15 30.47 -4.67 -31.48
N ILE A 16 30.71 -4.59 -30.17
CA ILE A 16 29.91 -5.32 -29.17
C ILE A 16 28.51 -4.70 -29.18
N CYS A 17 27.67 -5.19 -30.07
CA CYS A 17 26.25 -4.90 -30.05
C CYS A 17 25.66 -5.61 -28.84
N LEU A 18 25.60 -4.90 -27.72
CA LEU A 18 24.66 -5.17 -26.65
C LEU A 18 23.24 -5.00 -27.22
N LEU A 19 22.78 -6.04 -27.92
CA LEU A 19 21.38 -6.26 -28.23
C LEU A 19 20.65 -6.31 -26.90
N GLN A 20 20.05 -5.18 -26.50
CA GLN A 20 19.18 -5.15 -25.35
C GLN A 20 18.00 -6.06 -25.66
N ALA A 21 17.90 -7.14 -24.90
CA ALA A 21 16.80 -8.07 -24.89
C ALA A 21 15.46 -7.32 -24.80
N LYS A 22 14.39 -7.91 -25.32
CA LYS A 22 13.03 -7.36 -25.16
C LYS A 22 12.60 -7.33 -23.68
N SER A 23 13.21 -8.19 -22.86
CA SER A 23 13.13 -8.18 -21.39
C SER A 23 13.93 -7.07 -20.70
N GLY A 24 14.87 -6.42 -21.40
CA GLY A 24 15.85 -5.47 -20.85
C GLY A 24 17.05 -6.12 -20.15
N ILE A 25 17.05 -7.46 -19.99
CA ILE A 25 18.17 -8.20 -19.38
C ILE A 25 19.34 -8.28 -20.37
N THR A 26 20.56 -8.09 -19.87
CA THR A 26 21.78 -8.32 -20.67
C THR A 26 22.29 -9.74 -20.44
N TRP A 27 22.43 -10.50 -21.52
CA TRP A 27 22.80 -11.92 -21.50
C TRP A 27 24.26 -12.12 -21.93
N LYS A 28 24.93 -13.10 -21.32
CA LYS A 28 26.23 -13.62 -21.78
C LYS A 28 26.03 -14.29 -23.14
N ASN A 29 27.01 -14.14 -24.03
CA ASN A 29 26.98 -14.81 -25.32
C ASN A 29 27.11 -16.32 -25.12
N VAL A 30 26.03 -17.06 -25.40
CA VAL A 30 26.07 -18.52 -25.51
C VAL A 30 26.29 -18.83 -26.99
N GLY A 31 27.46 -19.38 -27.31
CA GLY A 31 27.84 -19.66 -28.69
C GLY A 31 26.91 -20.67 -29.36
N ASN A 32 27.12 -20.87 -30.67
CA ASN A 32 26.24 -21.67 -31.56
C ASN A 32 26.05 -23.15 -31.15
N SER A 33 26.72 -23.65 -30.11
CA SER A 33 26.54 -24.99 -29.55
C SER A 33 25.22 -25.17 -28.78
N GLY A 34 24.51 -24.09 -28.45
CA GLY A 34 23.33 -24.13 -27.60
C GLY A 34 23.66 -24.49 -26.14
N PHE A 35 22.62 -24.65 -25.33
CA PHE A 35 22.71 -25.09 -23.94
C PHE A 35 21.46 -25.89 -23.52
N THR A 36 21.64 -26.80 -22.58
CA THR A 36 20.55 -27.53 -21.89
C THR A 36 20.46 -27.05 -20.44
N ILE A 37 19.24 -26.93 -19.93
CA ILE A 37 18.93 -26.81 -18.50
C ILE A 37 18.08 -28.02 -18.13
N SER A 38 18.63 -28.89 -17.28
CA SER A 38 17.96 -30.11 -16.79
C SER A 38 17.45 -29.87 -15.37
N THR A 39 16.29 -30.43 -15.02
CA THR A 39 15.65 -30.29 -13.69
C THR A 39 16.11 -31.32 -12.68
N SER A 40 16.87 -32.33 -13.10
CA SER A 40 17.41 -33.41 -12.25
C SER A 40 18.31 -32.91 -11.10
N SER A 41 18.65 -31.62 -11.07
CA SER A 41 19.37 -30.94 -9.99
C SER A 41 18.62 -29.77 -9.33
N ALA A 42 17.34 -29.52 -9.67
CA ALA A 42 16.57 -28.38 -9.18
C ALA A 42 15.19 -28.83 -8.64
N ASN A 43 14.98 -28.68 -7.33
CA ASN A 43 13.76 -29.14 -6.65
C ASN A 43 12.56 -28.20 -6.84
N SER A 44 12.79 -27.00 -7.41
CA SER A 44 11.76 -25.98 -7.60
C SER A 44 11.96 -25.15 -8.88
N LEU A 45 10.87 -24.55 -9.36
CA LEU A 45 10.90 -23.59 -10.47
C LEU A 45 11.81 -22.38 -10.16
N ALA A 46 11.84 -21.94 -8.91
CA ALA A 46 12.67 -20.83 -8.46
C ALA A 46 14.16 -21.16 -8.61
N GLU A 47 14.60 -22.35 -8.18
CA GLU A 47 15.97 -22.84 -8.40
C GLU A 47 16.32 -22.94 -9.89
N MET A 48 15.40 -23.40 -10.74
CA MET A 48 15.63 -23.50 -12.19
C MET A 48 15.82 -22.13 -12.83
N LEU A 49 14.98 -21.15 -12.47
CA LEU A 49 15.10 -19.76 -12.92
C LEU A 49 16.38 -19.11 -12.41
N GLU A 50 16.74 -19.34 -11.14
CA GLU A 50 17.96 -18.81 -10.55
C GLU A 50 19.21 -19.41 -11.21
N ALA A 51 19.23 -20.72 -11.46
CA ALA A 51 20.32 -21.38 -12.19
C ALA A 51 20.48 -20.82 -13.62
N LEU A 52 19.38 -20.57 -14.34
CA LEU A 52 19.39 -19.89 -15.64
C LEU A 52 20.00 -18.49 -15.53
N ILE A 53 19.54 -17.70 -14.57
CA ILE A 53 19.98 -16.32 -14.33
C ILE A 53 21.47 -16.27 -13.97
N GLN A 54 21.92 -17.02 -12.97
CA GLN A 54 23.31 -17.03 -12.51
C GLN A 54 24.27 -17.48 -13.64
N LYS A 55 23.89 -18.51 -14.39
CA LYS A 55 24.70 -19.05 -15.49
C LYS A 55 24.78 -18.08 -16.66
N PHE A 56 23.66 -17.49 -17.09
CA PHE A 56 23.58 -16.79 -18.39
C PHE A 56 23.35 -15.27 -18.34
N ALA A 57 22.85 -14.68 -17.25
CA ALA A 57 22.77 -13.22 -17.15
C ALA A 57 24.17 -12.60 -16.93
N LEU A 58 24.40 -11.41 -17.48
CA LEU A 58 25.62 -10.62 -17.21
C LEU A 58 25.62 -9.99 -15.81
N TYR A 59 24.44 -9.69 -15.28
CA TYR A 59 24.21 -9.05 -13.97
C TYR A 59 23.11 -9.79 -13.19
N PRO A 60 23.36 -11.03 -12.73
CA PRO A 60 22.36 -11.82 -12.02
C PRO A 60 21.85 -11.14 -10.74
N GLU A 61 22.69 -10.35 -10.06
CA GLU A 61 22.37 -9.61 -8.84
C GLU A 61 21.26 -8.56 -9.02
N LYS A 62 20.97 -8.16 -10.26
CA LYS A 62 19.90 -7.21 -10.61
C LYS A 62 18.55 -7.90 -10.83
N ILE A 63 18.50 -9.23 -10.89
CA ILE A 63 17.29 -10.00 -11.17
C ILE A 63 16.87 -10.73 -9.90
N LYS A 64 15.67 -10.44 -9.40
CA LYS A 64 15.11 -11.07 -8.20
C LYS A 64 13.90 -11.92 -8.56
N ILE A 65 13.84 -13.13 -8.03
CA ILE A 65 12.64 -13.98 -8.09
C ILE A 65 11.83 -13.70 -6.83
N ASP A 66 10.52 -13.54 -6.98
CA ASP A 66 9.62 -13.31 -5.85
C ASP A 66 9.31 -14.61 -5.09
N SER A 67 9.14 -14.54 -3.77
CA SER A 67 8.89 -15.72 -2.92
C SER A 67 7.49 -16.34 -3.12
N ALA A 68 6.60 -15.63 -3.82
CA ALA A 68 5.34 -16.18 -4.32
C ALA A 68 5.53 -17.16 -5.50
N VAL A 69 6.69 -17.17 -6.17
CA VAL A 69 6.99 -18.09 -7.28
C VAL A 69 7.22 -19.50 -6.73
N ARG A 70 6.15 -20.30 -6.72
CA ARG A 70 6.13 -21.69 -6.24
C ARG A 70 5.66 -22.62 -7.35
N GLY A 71 6.25 -23.81 -7.42
CA GLY A 71 5.87 -24.84 -8.37
C GLY A 71 7.03 -25.74 -8.75
N LEU A 72 6.70 -26.88 -9.36
CA LEU A 72 7.66 -27.73 -10.06
C LEU A 72 7.77 -27.26 -11.53
N PRO A 73 8.95 -27.33 -12.14
CA PRO A 73 9.09 -27.11 -13.58
C PRO A 73 8.35 -28.21 -14.36
N GLU A 74 7.56 -27.83 -15.37
CA GLU A 74 6.76 -28.78 -16.18
C GLU A 74 7.59 -29.70 -17.10
N VAL A 75 8.88 -29.40 -17.28
CA VAL A 75 9.72 -30.02 -18.32
C VAL A 75 11.06 -30.43 -17.72
N GLU A 76 11.42 -31.70 -17.85
CA GLU A 76 12.66 -32.22 -17.27
C GLU A 76 13.94 -31.66 -17.90
N GLU A 77 13.91 -31.33 -19.20
CA GLU A 77 15.01 -30.64 -19.87
C GLU A 77 14.50 -29.58 -20.85
N ILE A 78 15.15 -28.41 -20.84
CA ILE A 78 14.92 -27.37 -21.83
C ILE A 78 16.22 -27.09 -22.58
N GLN A 79 16.22 -27.37 -23.88
CA GLN A 79 17.30 -27.02 -24.79
C GLN A 79 17.03 -25.67 -25.45
N GLY A 80 18.02 -24.80 -25.49
CA GLY A 80 17.90 -23.46 -26.06
C GLY A 80 19.20 -22.95 -26.67
N HIS A 81 19.07 -22.05 -27.65
CA HIS A 81 20.20 -21.32 -28.23
C HIS A 81 20.25 -19.87 -27.72
N ASN A 82 19.17 -19.36 -27.14
CA ASN A 82 19.08 -18.02 -26.55
C ASN A 82 18.46 -18.11 -25.14
N PRO A 83 19.18 -17.70 -24.07
CA PRO A 83 18.65 -17.61 -22.71
C PRO A 83 17.36 -16.79 -22.58
N GLU A 84 17.18 -15.73 -23.37
CA GLU A 84 15.96 -14.93 -23.35
C GLU A 84 14.74 -15.73 -23.85
N THR A 85 14.92 -16.57 -24.87
CA THR A 85 13.84 -17.40 -25.41
C THR A 85 13.44 -18.49 -24.42
N VAL A 86 14.41 -19.10 -23.73
CA VAL A 86 14.14 -20.08 -22.66
C VAL A 86 13.45 -19.41 -21.46
N LEU A 87 13.92 -18.22 -21.04
CA LEU A 87 13.26 -17.46 -19.98
C LEU A 87 11.81 -17.13 -20.36
N ASN A 88 11.56 -16.58 -21.55
CA ASN A 88 10.21 -16.24 -22.00
C ASN A 88 9.28 -17.47 -22.08
N LEU A 89 9.81 -18.64 -22.47
CA LEU A 89 9.07 -19.90 -22.47
C LEU A 89 8.67 -20.32 -21.05
N LEU A 90 9.63 -20.32 -20.11
CA LEU A 90 9.40 -20.63 -18.69
C LEU A 90 8.38 -19.66 -18.07
N LEU A 91 8.55 -18.35 -18.30
CA LEU A 91 7.63 -17.34 -17.80
C LEU A 91 6.21 -17.54 -18.36
N SER A 92 6.08 -17.89 -19.64
CA SER A 92 4.77 -18.09 -20.28
C SER A 92 4.05 -19.36 -19.82
N ARG A 93 4.76 -20.43 -19.45
CA ARG A 93 4.14 -21.69 -18.98
C ARG A 93 3.69 -21.64 -17.53
N HIS A 94 4.45 -20.95 -16.68
CA HIS A 94 4.17 -20.87 -15.24
C HIS A 94 3.41 -19.59 -14.84
N ASP A 95 2.74 -18.95 -15.79
CA ASP A 95 2.02 -17.67 -15.64
C ASP A 95 2.79 -16.58 -14.88
N LEU A 96 4.09 -16.51 -15.14
CA LEU A 96 4.98 -15.47 -14.62
C LEU A 96 5.12 -14.32 -15.62
N THR A 97 5.66 -13.20 -15.15
CA THR A 97 6.08 -12.07 -15.97
C THR A 97 7.30 -11.38 -15.36
N LEU A 98 8.09 -10.75 -16.22
CA LEU A 98 9.19 -9.91 -15.80
C LEU A 98 8.71 -8.47 -15.65
N VAL A 99 9.00 -7.85 -14.51
CA VAL A 99 8.78 -6.42 -14.26
C VAL A 99 10.14 -5.75 -14.10
N SER A 100 10.45 -4.82 -15.00
CA SER A 100 11.73 -4.10 -15.04
C SER A 100 11.57 -2.70 -14.47
N LEU A 101 12.30 -2.36 -13.40
CA LEU A 101 12.22 -1.08 -12.69
C LEU A 101 13.63 -0.58 -12.33
N GLN A 102 14.00 0.58 -12.87
CA GLN A 102 15.28 1.27 -12.57
C GLN A 102 16.53 0.38 -12.60
N ASN A 103 16.71 -0.41 -13.68
CA ASN A 103 17.83 -1.33 -13.87
C ASN A 103 17.86 -2.53 -12.90
N GLN A 104 16.77 -2.79 -12.17
CA GLN A 104 16.48 -4.06 -11.53
C GLN A 104 15.32 -4.74 -12.25
N HIS A 105 15.28 -6.07 -12.19
CA HIS A 105 14.22 -6.90 -12.74
C HIS A 105 13.63 -7.77 -11.63
N ARG A 106 12.32 -7.93 -11.60
CA ARG A 106 11.65 -8.90 -10.72
C ARG A 106 10.83 -9.88 -11.56
N ILE A 107 10.98 -11.17 -11.28
CA ILE A 107 10.10 -12.23 -11.80
C ILE A 107 8.99 -12.43 -10.78
N VAL A 108 7.74 -12.25 -11.21
CA VAL A 108 6.53 -12.29 -10.38
C VAL A 108 5.43 -13.06 -11.09
N LEU A 109 4.41 -13.51 -10.36
CA LEU A 109 3.16 -14.01 -10.95
C LEU A 109 2.50 -12.91 -11.79
N ARG A 110 1.87 -13.27 -12.91
CA ARG A 110 1.17 -12.31 -13.79
C ARG A 110 0.06 -11.57 -13.05
N THR A 111 -0.60 -12.24 -12.10
CA THR A 111 -1.62 -11.68 -11.20
C THR A 111 -1.11 -10.63 -10.22
N ASP A 112 0.19 -10.62 -9.89
CA ASP A 112 0.81 -9.66 -8.98
C ASP A 112 1.62 -8.57 -9.69
N ALA A 113 1.78 -8.68 -11.02
CA ALA A 113 2.60 -7.77 -11.83
C ALA A 113 2.25 -6.29 -11.65
N TRP A 114 0.96 -5.96 -11.51
CA TRP A 114 0.48 -4.60 -11.29
C TRP A 114 0.95 -3.99 -9.97
N ARG A 115 1.21 -4.79 -8.93
CA ARG A 115 1.78 -4.36 -7.63
C ARG A 115 3.22 -3.87 -7.74
N HIS A 116 3.87 -4.10 -8.89
CA HIS A 116 5.27 -3.71 -9.12
C HIS A 116 5.51 -2.91 -10.40
N ARG A 117 4.53 -2.83 -11.31
CA ARG A 117 4.66 -2.06 -12.56
C ARG A 117 4.53 -0.57 -12.29
N PRO A 118 5.53 0.26 -12.65
CA PRO A 118 5.46 1.69 -12.42
C PRO A 118 4.45 2.36 -13.36
N PHE A 119 3.79 3.40 -12.87
CA PHE A 119 2.84 4.19 -13.68
C PHE A 119 3.22 5.67 -13.68
N LYS A 120 3.62 6.16 -14.85
CA LYS A 120 3.98 7.56 -15.09
C LYS A 120 3.10 8.14 -16.19
N LYS A 121 2.36 9.20 -15.88
CA LYS A 121 1.55 9.96 -16.84
C LYS A 121 1.58 11.46 -16.52
N ILE A 122 2.17 12.21 -17.45
CA ILE A 122 2.16 13.68 -17.45
C ILE A 122 0.81 14.15 -18.02
N LEU A 123 0.11 15.01 -17.30
CA LEU A 123 -1.20 15.55 -17.67
C LEU A 123 -1.07 17.04 -18.02
N ASN A 124 -0.98 17.32 -19.32
CA ASN A 124 -0.98 18.70 -19.85
C ASN A 124 -2.37 19.36 -19.80
N SER A 125 -3.42 18.59 -19.53
CA SER A 125 -4.80 19.06 -19.40
C SER A 125 -5.63 18.11 -18.52
N SER A 126 -6.85 18.51 -18.20
CA SER A 126 -7.77 17.74 -17.34
C SER A 126 -8.32 16.51 -18.07
N VAL A 127 -7.90 15.31 -17.65
CA VAL A 127 -8.28 14.03 -18.27
C VAL A 127 -9.38 13.32 -17.47
N SER A 128 -10.36 12.72 -18.15
CA SER A 128 -11.44 11.95 -17.50
C SER A 128 -10.88 10.80 -16.65
N LEU A 129 -11.38 10.66 -15.43
CA LEU A 129 -11.03 9.58 -14.51
C LEU A 129 -11.25 8.20 -15.15
N ALA A 130 -12.33 8.03 -15.90
CA ALA A 130 -12.65 6.77 -16.60
C ALA A 130 -11.57 6.34 -17.60
N ASN A 131 -10.86 7.28 -18.22
CA ASN A 131 -9.80 6.96 -19.18
C ASN A 131 -8.51 6.54 -18.45
N ILE A 132 -8.18 7.20 -17.34
CA ILE A 132 -7.04 6.83 -16.50
C ILE A 132 -7.24 5.46 -15.85
N LEU A 133 -8.45 5.14 -15.39
CA LEU A 133 -8.76 3.80 -14.84
C LEU A 133 -8.63 2.69 -15.89
N ARG A 134 -9.07 2.92 -17.15
CA ARG A 134 -8.87 1.95 -18.25
C ARG A 134 -7.41 1.77 -18.62
N GLU A 135 -6.62 2.85 -18.59
CA GLU A 135 -5.19 2.82 -18.88
C GLU A 135 -4.40 2.09 -17.78
N LEU A 136 -4.73 2.34 -16.49
CA LEU A 136 -4.19 1.60 -15.36
C LEU A 136 -4.52 0.11 -15.46
N ALA A 137 -5.77 -0.24 -15.83
CA ALA A 137 -6.18 -1.62 -16.09
C ALA A 137 -5.35 -2.26 -17.23
N GLN A 138 -5.18 -1.55 -18.35
CA GLN A 138 -4.43 -2.03 -19.52
C GLN A 138 -2.93 -2.23 -19.23
N VAL A 139 -2.26 -1.26 -18.59
CA VAL A 139 -0.84 -1.35 -18.24
C VAL A 139 -0.61 -2.37 -17.12
N GLY A 140 -1.55 -2.47 -16.17
CA GLY A 140 -1.52 -3.44 -15.08
C GLY A 140 -1.83 -4.86 -15.52
N GLN A 141 -2.53 -5.03 -16.65
CA GLN A 141 -3.15 -6.29 -17.09
C GLN A 141 -4.19 -6.84 -16.10
N ILE A 142 -4.86 -5.94 -15.35
CA ILE A 142 -5.89 -6.26 -14.35
C ILE A 142 -7.29 -5.89 -14.86
N THR A 143 -8.32 -6.62 -14.41
CA THR A 143 -9.71 -6.26 -14.74
C THR A 143 -10.25 -5.22 -13.76
N LEU A 144 -10.33 -3.95 -14.18
CA LEU A 144 -10.86 -2.86 -13.35
C LEU A 144 -12.34 -2.58 -13.67
N ARG A 145 -13.25 -2.96 -12.76
CA ARG A 145 -14.70 -2.75 -12.89
C ARG A 145 -15.11 -1.42 -12.25
N PHE A 146 -15.86 -0.58 -12.96
CA PHE A 146 -16.37 0.68 -12.45
C PHE A 146 -17.69 1.09 -13.11
N LYS A 147 -18.56 1.78 -12.36
CA LYS A 147 -19.81 2.34 -12.92
C LYS A 147 -19.50 3.67 -13.62
N ALA A 148 -19.40 3.63 -14.95
CA ALA A 148 -18.99 4.78 -15.77
C ALA A 148 -19.83 6.04 -15.55
N GLU A 149 -21.14 5.90 -15.30
CA GLU A 149 -22.05 7.02 -15.04
C GLU A 149 -21.64 7.84 -13.81
N LYS A 150 -21.27 7.18 -12.71
CA LYS A 150 -20.86 7.85 -11.45
C LYS A 150 -19.54 8.63 -11.57
N ILE A 151 -18.71 8.35 -12.58
CA ILE A 151 -17.40 8.99 -12.75
C ILE A 151 -17.31 9.87 -14.02
N LYS A 152 -18.40 10.03 -14.77
CA LYS A 152 -18.43 10.69 -16.09
C LYS A 152 -17.86 12.12 -16.05
N GLU A 153 -18.19 12.87 -15.00
CA GLU A 153 -17.78 14.26 -14.81
C GLU A 153 -16.44 14.40 -14.07
N ARG A 154 -15.95 13.33 -13.44
CA ARG A 154 -14.72 13.35 -12.65
C ARG A 154 -13.50 13.37 -13.55
N LYS A 155 -12.57 14.26 -13.23
CA LYS A 155 -11.32 14.44 -13.96
C LYS A 155 -10.13 14.45 -13.02
N VAL A 156 -8.97 14.10 -13.58
CA VAL A 156 -7.67 14.18 -12.92
C VAL A 156 -6.87 15.29 -13.59
N ILE A 157 -6.27 16.16 -12.77
CA ILE A 157 -5.54 17.36 -13.19
C ILE A 157 -4.09 17.37 -12.73
N ARG A 158 -3.66 16.36 -11.97
CA ARG A 158 -2.30 16.24 -11.43
C ARG A 158 -1.56 15.13 -12.17
N ASN A 159 -0.29 15.37 -12.47
CA ASN A 159 0.62 14.35 -12.95
C ASN A 159 0.58 13.12 -12.03
N LEU A 160 0.68 11.95 -12.64
CA LEU A 160 0.68 10.66 -11.97
C LEU A 160 2.10 10.11 -12.10
N ASP A 161 2.78 9.93 -10.97
CA ASP A 161 4.11 9.31 -10.93
C ASP A 161 4.15 8.39 -9.70
N TYR A 162 3.95 7.10 -9.94
CA TYR A 162 3.85 6.07 -8.90
C TYR A 162 4.80 4.91 -9.19
N GLY A 163 5.39 4.36 -8.13
CA GLY A 163 6.27 3.19 -8.18
C GLY A 163 5.52 1.92 -8.60
N SER A 164 4.23 1.82 -8.30
CA SER A 164 3.35 0.73 -8.73
C SER A 164 1.99 1.22 -9.25
N ILE A 165 1.27 0.36 -9.96
CA ILE A 165 -0.14 0.59 -10.34
C ILE A 165 -1.06 0.40 -9.12
N GLU A 166 -0.65 -0.43 -8.16
CA GLU A 166 -1.33 -0.56 -6.86
C GLU A 166 -1.39 0.80 -6.14
N ASP A 167 -0.25 1.45 -5.91
CA ASP A 167 -0.17 2.80 -5.32
C ASP A 167 -1.01 3.81 -6.11
N ALA A 168 -0.90 3.78 -7.45
CA ALA A 168 -1.65 4.69 -8.32
C ALA A 168 -3.16 4.54 -8.14
N ILE A 169 -3.68 3.30 -8.08
CA ILE A 169 -5.12 3.05 -7.92
C ILE A 169 -5.60 3.42 -6.51
N PHE A 170 -4.89 3.01 -5.46
CA PHE A 170 -5.30 3.27 -4.07
C PHE A 170 -5.17 4.74 -3.65
N ASP A 171 -4.20 5.48 -4.19
CA ASP A 171 -4.12 6.94 -3.97
C ASP A 171 -5.12 7.70 -4.86
N LEU A 172 -5.36 7.27 -6.10
CA LEU A 172 -6.44 7.86 -6.92
C LEU A 172 -7.81 7.65 -6.30
N SER A 173 -8.12 6.47 -5.73
CA SER A 173 -9.41 6.19 -5.11
C SER A 173 -9.64 7.10 -3.89
N ARG A 174 -8.64 7.21 -3.01
CA ARG A 174 -8.59 8.15 -1.89
C ARG A 174 -8.83 9.60 -2.34
N ARG A 175 -8.09 10.08 -3.35
CA ARG A 175 -8.22 11.45 -3.89
C ARG A 175 -9.58 11.72 -4.56
N GLN A 176 -10.25 10.68 -5.05
CA GLN A 176 -11.53 10.79 -5.76
C GLN A 176 -12.74 10.42 -4.90
N ASN A 177 -12.59 10.21 -3.58
CA ASN A 177 -13.68 9.75 -2.71
C ASN A 177 -14.31 8.43 -3.21
N ALA A 178 -13.46 7.48 -3.59
CA ALA A 178 -13.86 6.18 -4.09
C ALA A 178 -13.22 5.06 -3.26
N LEU A 179 -13.91 3.92 -3.22
CA LEU A 179 -13.41 2.67 -2.65
C LEU A 179 -12.90 1.79 -3.81
N ALA A 180 -11.70 1.23 -3.67
CA ALA A 180 -11.10 0.31 -4.62
C ALA A 180 -10.81 -1.01 -3.91
N VAL A 181 -11.48 -2.10 -4.26
CA VAL A 181 -11.32 -3.42 -3.63
C VAL A 181 -10.72 -4.39 -4.64
N TYR A 182 -9.66 -5.10 -4.28
CA TYR A 182 -9.08 -6.16 -5.10
C TYR A 182 -9.62 -7.52 -4.64
N TYR A 183 -9.98 -8.37 -5.60
CA TYR A 183 -10.44 -9.74 -5.38
C TYR A 183 -9.43 -10.71 -6.01
N PRO A 184 -8.49 -11.27 -5.23
CA PRO A 184 -7.38 -12.07 -5.75
C PRO A 184 -7.82 -13.27 -6.60
N GLU A 185 -8.85 -14.01 -6.15
CA GLU A 185 -9.37 -15.22 -6.81
C GLU A 185 -9.84 -14.98 -8.25
N GLN A 186 -10.36 -13.79 -8.54
CA GLN A 186 -10.90 -13.42 -9.86
C GLN A 186 -9.94 -12.53 -10.65
N HIS A 187 -8.85 -12.05 -10.03
CA HIS A 187 -7.97 -11.01 -10.56
C HIS A 187 -8.74 -9.75 -11.03
N VAL A 188 -9.71 -9.34 -10.21
CA VAL A 188 -10.60 -8.20 -10.47
C VAL A 188 -10.38 -7.12 -9.41
N LEU A 189 -10.37 -5.86 -9.84
CA LEU A 189 -10.42 -4.69 -8.96
C LEU A 189 -11.73 -3.93 -9.17
N GLU A 190 -12.55 -3.82 -8.12
CA GLU A 190 -13.82 -3.11 -8.17
C GLU A 190 -13.70 -1.70 -7.59
N TRP A 191 -14.06 -0.70 -8.40
CA TRP A 191 -14.07 0.72 -8.04
C TRP A 191 -15.50 1.18 -7.79
N THR A 192 -15.81 1.45 -6.53
CA THR A 192 -17.08 2.04 -6.09
C THR A 192 -16.91 3.53 -5.86
N GLN A 193 -17.49 4.33 -6.74
CA GLN A 193 -17.49 5.79 -6.63
C GLN A 193 -18.56 6.28 -5.65
N ASP A 194 -18.18 7.21 -4.77
CA ASP A 194 -19.00 7.77 -3.69
C ASP A 194 -19.77 6.65 -2.95
N PRO A 195 -19.06 5.75 -2.24
CA PRO A 195 -19.69 4.74 -1.42
C PRO A 195 -20.39 5.40 -0.21
N PRO A 196 -21.36 4.72 0.42
CA PRO A 196 -21.85 5.07 1.75
C PRO A 196 -20.75 4.79 2.78
N LEU A 197 -19.76 5.69 2.85
CA LEU A 197 -18.61 5.58 3.74
C LEU A 197 -18.94 6.13 5.13
N VAL A 198 -18.80 5.29 6.16
CA VAL A 198 -18.89 5.74 7.55
C VAL A 198 -17.63 6.53 7.89
N THR A 199 -17.79 7.65 8.58
CA THR A 199 -16.68 8.44 9.13
C THR A 199 -16.69 8.31 10.65
N LYS A 200 -15.58 7.88 11.24
CA LYS A 200 -15.42 7.72 12.69
C LYS A 200 -14.19 8.48 13.15
N SER A 201 -14.37 9.36 14.12
CA SER A 201 -13.27 10.01 14.83
C SER A 201 -12.77 9.12 15.97
N VAL A 202 -11.46 8.97 16.09
CA VAL A 202 -10.76 8.25 17.15
C VAL A 202 -9.81 9.24 17.82
N THR A 203 -9.93 9.39 19.14
CA THR A 203 -9.02 10.23 19.93
C THR A 203 -7.84 9.39 20.39
N ILE A 204 -6.65 9.77 19.95
CA ILE A 204 -5.37 9.18 20.34
C ILE A 204 -5.06 9.66 21.76
N ARG A 205 -4.77 8.73 22.68
CA ARG A 205 -4.58 9.02 24.11
C ARG A 205 -3.13 8.84 24.56
N VAL A 206 -2.50 7.74 24.17
CA VAL A 206 -1.19 7.31 24.67
C VAL A 206 -0.10 7.49 23.61
N ALA A 207 -0.40 7.09 22.37
CA ALA A 207 0.57 7.12 21.29
C ALA A 207 0.79 8.54 20.70
N SER A 208 1.94 8.76 20.08
CA SER A 208 2.13 9.92 19.20
C SER A 208 1.54 9.66 17.82
N LYS A 209 1.18 10.74 17.10
CA LYS A 209 0.73 10.68 15.70
C LYS A 209 1.62 9.80 14.82
N ASN A 210 2.95 9.92 14.94
CA ASN A 210 3.88 9.19 14.07
C ASN A 210 3.79 7.68 14.32
N GLN A 211 3.74 7.25 15.59
CA GLN A 211 3.61 5.83 15.93
C GLN A 211 2.26 5.26 15.45
N VAL A 212 1.16 6.01 15.56
CA VAL A 212 -0.15 5.62 15.00
C VAL A 212 -0.09 5.53 13.47
N GLN A 213 0.62 6.44 12.79
CA GLN A 213 0.82 6.38 11.33
C GLN A 213 1.66 5.17 10.90
N GLU A 214 2.71 4.83 11.63
CA GLU A 214 3.55 3.65 11.40
C GLU A 214 2.76 2.36 11.62
N PHE A 215 2.02 2.25 12.74
CA PHE A 215 1.14 1.12 13.02
C PHE A 215 0.06 0.94 11.94
N ILE A 216 -0.62 2.02 11.53
CA ILE A 216 -1.60 1.98 10.43
C ILE A 216 -0.93 1.54 9.10
N ALA A 217 0.32 1.96 8.84
CA ALA A 217 1.06 1.55 7.65
C ALA A 217 1.52 0.07 7.70
N GLU A 218 1.70 -0.49 8.89
CA GLU A 218 2.03 -1.91 9.12
C GLU A 218 0.81 -2.80 8.95
N ILE A 219 -0.29 -2.55 9.67
CA ILE A 219 -1.53 -3.35 9.55
C ILE A 219 -2.13 -3.31 8.14
N ARG A 220 -1.87 -2.26 7.35
CA ARG A 220 -2.23 -2.18 5.91
C ARG A 220 -1.43 -3.11 5.00
N LYS A 221 -0.29 -3.63 5.44
CA LYS A 221 0.47 -4.65 4.69
C LYS A 221 -0.13 -6.04 4.92
N GLU A 222 -0.68 -6.27 6.12
CA GLU A 222 -1.17 -7.58 6.56
C GLU A 222 -2.68 -7.78 6.31
N LEU A 223 -3.50 -6.74 6.45
CA LEU A 223 -4.96 -6.82 6.39
C LEU A 223 -5.53 -6.03 5.21
N GLU A 224 -6.02 -6.75 4.20
CA GLU A 224 -6.63 -6.16 2.99
C GLU A 224 -7.86 -5.30 3.32
N GLU A 225 -8.62 -5.66 4.35
CA GLU A 225 -9.79 -4.93 4.86
C GLU A 225 -9.44 -3.51 5.34
N ILE A 226 -8.23 -3.29 5.85
CA ILE A 226 -7.76 -2.02 6.44
C ILE A 226 -7.06 -1.13 5.39
N ARG A 227 -6.53 -1.71 4.31
CA ARG A 227 -6.06 -0.96 3.12
C ARG A 227 -7.12 0.01 2.58
N LEU A 228 -8.39 -0.36 2.77
CA LEU A 228 -9.58 0.35 2.30
C LEU A 228 -9.99 1.56 3.16
N VAL A 229 -9.52 1.64 4.41
CA VAL A 229 -9.86 2.74 5.32
C VAL A 229 -8.97 3.93 5.02
N HIS A 230 -9.55 5.09 4.76
CA HIS A 230 -8.83 6.37 4.70
C HIS A 230 -8.58 6.88 6.12
N ASP A 231 -7.34 7.26 6.42
CA ASP A 231 -6.93 7.91 7.66
C ASP A 231 -6.57 9.38 7.40
N SER A 232 -6.89 10.25 8.36
CA SER A 232 -6.44 11.64 8.34
C SER A 232 -6.28 12.16 9.76
N PHE A 233 -5.28 13.02 9.97
CA PHE A 233 -4.94 13.57 11.28
C PHE A 233 -5.20 15.08 11.31
N PRO A 234 -6.46 15.53 11.50
CA PRO A 234 -6.80 16.95 11.59
C PRO A 234 -6.19 17.64 12.83
N ALA A 235 -5.84 16.88 13.88
CA ALA A 235 -5.07 17.38 15.02
C ALA A 235 -4.06 16.32 15.49
N ALA A 236 -3.12 16.69 16.37
CA ALA A 236 -2.06 15.79 16.84
C ALA A 236 -2.60 14.56 17.59
N ASN A 237 -3.73 14.69 18.26
CA ASN A 237 -4.41 13.66 19.06
C ASN A 237 -5.75 13.20 18.46
N LEU A 238 -6.06 13.57 17.22
CA LEU A 238 -7.33 13.26 16.57
C LEU A 238 -7.09 12.58 15.23
N LEU A 239 -7.54 11.34 15.13
CA LEU A 239 -7.56 10.53 13.92
C LEU A 239 -9.00 10.48 13.39
N VAL A 240 -9.17 10.67 12.09
CA VAL A 240 -10.46 10.49 11.41
C VAL A 240 -10.31 9.37 10.40
N LEU A 241 -11.02 8.27 10.67
CA LEU A 241 -11.10 7.08 9.84
C LEU A 241 -12.36 7.15 8.96
N ARG A 242 -12.24 6.78 7.68
CA ARG A 242 -13.36 6.75 6.74
C ARG A 242 -13.28 5.57 5.78
N GLY A 243 -14.32 4.75 5.71
CA GLY A 243 -14.29 3.45 5.03
C GLY A 243 -15.66 2.78 5.04
N SER A 244 -15.72 1.47 4.78
CA SER A 244 -16.89 0.66 5.15
C SER A 244 -17.06 0.67 6.68
N GLU A 245 -18.28 0.44 7.16
CA GLU A 245 -18.55 0.42 8.61
C GLU A 245 -17.69 -0.64 9.32
N GLU A 246 -17.60 -1.83 8.74
CA GLU A 246 -16.83 -2.97 9.25
C GLU A 246 -15.33 -2.66 9.32
N SER A 247 -14.71 -2.21 8.23
CA SER A 247 -13.28 -1.88 8.22
C SER A 247 -12.94 -0.70 9.13
N VAL A 248 -13.81 0.33 9.21
CA VAL A 248 -13.62 1.47 10.14
C VAL A 248 -13.74 1.03 11.59
N LYS A 249 -14.68 0.12 11.89
CA LYS A 249 -14.85 -0.46 13.23
C LYS A 249 -13.63 -1.29 13.62
N LEU A 250 -13.19 -2.21 12.76
CA LEU A 250 -11.98 -3.02 12.93
C LEU A 250 -10.73 -2.16 13.13
N THR A 251 -10.50 -1.19 12.25
CA THR A 251 -9.33 -0.29 12.33
C THR A 251 -9.33 0.52 13.63
N ALA A 252 -10.50 1.03 14.05
CA ALA A 252 -10.60 1.74 15.32
C ALA A 252 -10.36 0.82 16.53
N GLN A 253 -10.86 -0.42 16.50
CA GLN A 253 -10.64 -1.40 17.56
C GLN A 253 -9.17 -1.83 17.68
N LEU A 254 -8.49 -2.05 16.55
CA LEU A 254 -7.07 -2.41 16.54
C LEU A 254 -6.18 -1.28 17.07
N ILE A 255 -6.48 -0.03 16.72
CA ILE A 255 -5.76 1.15 17.26
C ILE A 255 -6.00 1.29 18.77
N GLU A 256 -7.24 1.10 19.23
CA GLU A 256 -7.59 1.15 20.66
C GLU A 256 -6.93 0.00 21.45
N GLN A 257 -6.92 -1.23 20.91
CA GLN A 257 -6.23 -2.37 21.52
C GLN A 257 -4.71 -2.17 21.56
N TRP A 258 -4.13 -1.64 20.48
CA TRP A 258 -2.69 -1.36 20.41
C TRP A 258 -2.29 -0.23 21.36
N GLU A 259 -3.05 0.89 21.43
CA GLU A 259 -2.80 1.95 22.41
C GLU A 259 -2.92 1.45 23.86
N ASN A 260 -3.91 0.61 24.16
CA ASN A 260 -4.06 0.01 25.50
C ASN A 260 -2.99 -1.05 25.80
N GLY A 261 -2.31 -1.59 24.78
CA GLY A 261 -1.20 -2.52 24.90
C GLY A 261 0.18 -1.85 24.98
N LEU A 262 0.27 -0.55 24.71
CA LEU A 262 1.47 0.22 24.98
C LEU A 262 1.64 0.36 26.50
N PRO A 263 2.83 0.08 27.08
CA PRO A 263 3.07 0.45 28.45
C PRO A 263 2.93 1.97 28.58
N GLU A 264 2.23 2.43 29.62
CA GLU A 264 2.25 3.86 29.99
C GLU A 264 3.70 4.26 30.20
N GLN A 265 4.29 4.94 29.23
CA GLN A 265 5.63 5.50 29.39
C GLN A 265 5.52 6.61 30.41
N THR A 266 5.91 6.29 31.64
CA THR A 266 6.11 7.21 32.75
C THR A 266 6.69 8.51 32.22
N LEU A 267 6.04 9.63 32.53
CA LEU A 267 6.56 10.99 32.33
C LEU A 267 7.75 11.23 33.29
N ALA A 268 8.81 10.46 33.11
CA ALA A 268 10.09 10.58 33.78
C ALA A 268 11.04 11.32 32.84
N ASN A 269 10.85 12.64 32.75
CA ASN A 269 11.84 13.56 32.22
C ASN A 269 13.03 13.52 33.19
N PRO A 270 14.20 12.97 32.83
CA PRO A 270 15.25 12.72 33.80
C PRO A 270 16.24 13.88 33.80
N GLU A 271 15.92 14.99 34.47
CA GLU A 271 16.94 15.95 34.93
C GLU A 271 16.41 16.96 35.96
N LEU A 272 17.26 17.25 36.96
CA LEU A 272 17.08 18.17 38.11
C LEU A 272 15.85 17.94 39.01
N PHE A 273 16.04 17.22 40.12
CA PHE A 273 15.93 17.77 41.48
C PHE A 273 16.82 16.93 42.44
N PRO A 274 17.45 17.53 43.48
CA PRO A 274 18.32 16.81 44.41
C PRO A 274 17.53 15.97 45.44
N GLU A 275 18.25 15.08 46.12
CA GLU A 275 17.70 14.06 47.04
C GLU A 275 16.79 14.62 48.16
N PRO A 276 15.73 13.89 48.55
CA PRO A 276 14.89 14.27 49.69
C PRO A 276 15.54 13.94 51.04
N PRO A 277 15.29 14.72 52.10
CA PRO A 277 15.71 14.35 53.45
C PRO A 277 14.89 13.17 53.98
N GLU A 278 15.55 12.23 54.66
CA GLU A 278 14.91 11.11 55.36
C GLU A 278 13.91 11.59 56.43
N PHE A 279 12.69 11.05 56.44
CA PHE A 279 11.95 10.88 57.70
C PHE A 279 11.07 9.61 57.68
N LYS A 280 10.80 9.12 58.89
CA LYS A 280 10.48 7.71 59.20
C LYS A 280 9.08 7.26 58.79
N ALA A 281 8.96 5.95 58.58
CA ALA A 281 7.69 5.27 58.34
C ALA A 281 6.81 5.17 59.61
N GLU A 282 5.50 5.31 59.42
CA GLU A 282 4.45 4.69 60.23
C GLU A 282 3.21 4.49 59.32
N ASP A 283 2.73 3.25 59.25
CA ASP A 283 1.49 2.77 58.62
C ASP A 283 0.46 2.53 59.77
N PRO A 284 -0.86 2.31 59.55
CA PRO A 284 -1.57 2.09 58.29
C PRO A 284 -2.98 2.76 58.16
N GLU A 285 -3.69 2.41 57.06
CA GLU A 285 -5.15 2.48 56.85
C GLU A 285 -5.91 3.82 57.00
N SER A 286 -6.29 4.42 55.85
CA SER A 286 -7.53 5.23 55.73
C SER A 286 -7.98 5.42 54.27
N GLN A 287 -8.97 4.62 53.85
CA GLN A 287 -9.97 4.87 52.80
C GLN A 287 -9.58 5.79 51.61
N ILE A 288 -9.28 5.18 50.46
CA ILE A 288 -9.20 5.89 49.17
C ILE A 288 -10.62 6.29 48.75
N ILE A 289 -11.03 7.51 49.07
CA ILE A 289 -12.15 8.19 48.40
C ILE A 289 -11.69 8.49 46.97
N PRO A 290 -12.42 8.09 45.91
CA PRO A 290 -12.04 8.46 44.55
C PRO A 290 -12.13 9.98 44.39
N GLU A 291 -10.99 10.64 44.17
CA GLU A 291 -10.93 12.10 44.05
C GLU A 291 -11.78 12.60 42.89
N THR A 292 -12.90 13.25 43.20
CA THR A 292 -13.81 13.84 42.23
C THR A 292 -13.23 15.12 41.65
N LYS A 293 -12.40 14.98 40.62
CA LYS A 293 -11.73 16.09 39.95
C LYS A 293 -12.70 16.95 39.13
N ILE A 294 -13.07 18.11 39.68
CA ILE A 294 -13.89 19.11 38.99
C ILE A 294 -13.06 19.80 37.90
N VAL A 295 -13.44 19.61 36.62
CA VAL A 295 -12.81 20.26 35.47
C VAL A 295 -13.72 21.37 34.92
N ARG A 296 -13.21 22.61 34.86
CA ARG A 296 -13.92 23.74 34.25
C ARG A 296 -13.60 23.82 32.76
N LEU A 297 -14.61 23.67 31.91
CA LEU A 297 -14.48 23.71 30.45
C LEU A 297 -15.03 25.04 29.89
N PRO A 298 -14.18 25.95 29.38
CA PRO A 298 -14.65 27.21 28.79
C PRO A 298 -15.20 26.97 27.37
N LEU A 299 -16.51 27.17 27.19
CA LEU A 299 -17.17 27.08 25.88
C LEU A 299 -16.99 28.39 25.10
N LYS A 300 -16.49 28.32 23.86
CA LYS A 300 -16.25 29.49 23.00
C LYS A 300 -17.42 29.85 22.08
N TYR A 301 -18.29 28.89 21.75
CA TYR A 301 -19.29 29.02 20.68
C TYR A 301 -20.69 28.45 21.03
N LEU A 302 -20.91 28.03 22.28
CA LEU A 302 -22.14 27.39 22.73
C LEU A 302 -22.59 27.97 24.08
N SER A 303 -23.90 28.13 24.29
CA SER A 303 -24.48 28.56 25.56
C SER A 303 -24.61 27.39 26.54
N VAL A 304 -24.25 27.63 27.80
CA VAL A 304 -24.37 26.63 28.87
C VAL A 304 -25.85 26.31 29.15
N GLY A 305 -26.66 27.36 29.40
CA GLY A 305 -28.10 27.27 29.62
C GLY A 305 -28.94 27.39 28.34
N PRO A 306 -30.26 27.12 28.44
CA PRO A 306 -31.20 27.19 27.33
C PRO A 306 -31.39 28.64 26.85
N GLN A 307 -31.63 28.81 25.55
CA GLN A 307 -31.91 30.10 24.92
C GLN A 307 -33.30 30.09 24.28
N THR A 308 -34.15 31.03 24.67
CA THR A 308 -35.47 31.21 24.07
C THR A 308 -35.40 32.28 22.98
N VAL A 309 -35.71 31.90 21.74
CA VAL A 309 -35.78 32.81 20.60
C VAL A 309 -37.25 33.01 20.24
N THR A 310 -37.70 34.26 20.22
CA THR A 310 -39.05 34.62 19.75
C THR A 310 -39.01 35.04 18.29
N SER A 311 -39.87 34.45 17.45
CA SER A 311 -40.01 34.83 16.04
C SER A 311 -41.47 34.64 15.61
N ASN A 312 -42.03 35.63 14.93
CA ASN A 312 -43.42 35.64 14.43
C ASN A 312 -44.48 35.20 15.47
N GLY A 313 -44.35 35.67 16.71
CA GLY A 313 -45.28 35.36 17.81
C GLY A 313 -45.10 33.99 18.46
N HIS A 314 -44.20 33.15 17.96
CA HIS A 314 -43.86 31.85 18.53
C HIS A 314 -42.51 31.89 19.26
N SER A 315 -42.47 31.32 20.46
CA SER A 315 -41.24 31.14 21.25
C SER A 315 -40.68 29.75 21.00
N LEU A 316 -39.43 29.66 20.53
CA LEU A 316 -38.69 28.40 20.41
C LEU A 316 -37.57 28.38 21.46
N THR A 317 -37.62 27.43 22.38
CA THR A 317 -36.55 27.21 23.37
C THR A 317 -35.54 26.22 22.81
N ILE A 318 -34.31 26.68 22.62
CA ILE A 318 -33.15 25.87 22.25
C ILE A 318 -32.50 25.37 23.56
N PRO A 319 -32.42 24.06 23.82
CA PRO A 319 -31.84 23.54 25.05
C PRO A 319 -30.33 23.82 25.13
N GLY A 320 -29.83 24.03 26.35
CA GLY A 320 -28.43 24.32 26.61
C GLY A 320 -27.51 23.11 26.43
N VAL A 321 -26.20 23.35 26.45
CA VAL A 321 -25.21 22.26 26.44
C VAL A 321 -25.38 21.35 27.66
N GLU A 322 -25.65 21.91 28.85
CA GLU A 322 -25.84 21.14 30.09
C GLU A 322 -26.98 20.11 29.97
N GLU A 323 -28.15 20.56 29.54
CA GLU A 323 -29.35 19.73 29.37
C GLU A 323 -29.16 18.65 28.29
N SER A 324 -28.49 19.02 27.19
CA SER A 324 -28.16 18.10 26.09
C SER A 324 -27.18 17.01 26.54
N LEU A 325 -26.18 17.36 27.36
CA LEU A 325 -25.14 16.44 27.84
C LEU A 325 -25.68 15.51 28.93
N ASN A 326 -26.50 16.02 29.85
CA ASN A 326 -27.22 15.20 30.83
C ASN A 326 -28.12 14.17 30.16
N LYS A 327 -28.90 14.57 29.13
CA LYS A 327 -29.75 13.65 28.38
C LYS A 327 -28.95 12.58 27.62
N ALA A 328 -27.80 12.95 27.03
CA ALA A 328 -26.92 12.00 26.34
C ALA A 328 -26.22 11.01 27.29
N LEU A 329 -25.92 11.41 28.52
CA LEU A 329 -25.37 10.53 29.55
C LEU A 329 -26.43 9.60 30.14
N GLN A 330 -27.65 10.08 30.38
CA GLN A 330 -28.78 9.25 30.84
C GLN A 330 -29.24 8.21 29.82
N GLN A 331 -28.88 8.35 28.53
CA GLN A 331 -29.15 7.34 27.49
C GLN A 331 -28.03 6.30 27.31
N ARG A 332 -26.94 6.41 28.10
CA ARG A 332 -25.77 5.52 28.07
C ARG A 332 -25.57 4.69 29.35
N LEU A 333 -26.43 4.91 30.34
CA LEU A 333 -26.61 4.08 31.53
C LEU A 333 -27.86 3.22 31.35
#